data_AF-V5GCT0-F1
#
_entry.id   AF-V5GCT0-F1
#
_cell.length_a   1.000
_cell.length_b   1.000
_cell.length_c   1.000
_cell.angle_alpha   90.00
_cell.angle_beta   90.00
_cell.angle_gamma   90.00
#
_symmetry.space_group_name_H-M   'P 1'
#
loop_
_entity.id
_entity.type
_entity.pdbx_description
1 polymer ?
#
loop_
_entity_poly.entity_id
_entity_poly.type
_entity_poly.pdbx_seq_one_letter_code
_entity_poly.pdbx_strand_id
1 'polypeptide(L)'
;EASPKMKFAVCFLAIISCIAAMPADVSFETFEELDLSKIVPNNIYLEPETPPIDPSTVPEGRVIGGSEVSRNSVPYQAAVIINGASLCGGSLISTTRVLTAAHCTVSASFIQVRLGAHAFNSNEATQVRITSSSVVNH
;
A
#
# COMPACT_ATOMS: atom_id res chain seq x y z
N GLU A 1 -43.14 47.45 -20.89
CA GLU A 1 -42.57 46.15 -21.29
C GLU A 1 -41.30 45.91 -20.50
N ALA A 2 -41.36 45.21 -19.37
CA ALA A 2 -41.34 43.75 -19.18
C ALA A 2 -39.90 43.20 -19.13
N SER A 3 -39.35 43.23 -17.91
CA SER A 3 -38.05 42.72 -17.48
C SER A 3 -38.06 41.18 -17.35
N PRO A 4 -37.03 40.45 -17.81
CA PRO A 4 -37.00 38.99 -17.83
C PRO A 4 -36.57 38.41 -16.47
N LYS A 5 -37.51 38.34 -15.52
CA LYS A 5 -37.30 37.70 -14.20
C LYS A 5 -38.26 36.53 -13.97
N MET A 6 -38.26 35.53 -14.85
CA MET A 6 -39.04 34.31 -14.57
C MET A 6 -38.59 33.10 -15.41
N LYS A 7 -37.32 32.70 -15.30
CA LYS A 7 -36.85 31.42 -15.88
C LYS A 7 -36.00 30.57 -14.92
N PHE A 8 -35.49 31.15 -13.82
CA PHE A 8 -34.69 30.41 -12.83
C PHE A 8 -35.52 29.70 -11.74
N ALA A 9 -36.76 30.12 -11.49
CA ALA A 9 -37.59 29.53 -10.43
C ALA A 9 -38.20 28.16 -10.81
N VAL A 10 -38.39 27.90 -12.11
CA VAL A 10 -39.02 26.66 -12.60
C VAL A 10 -38.07 25.46 -12.54
N CYS A 11 -36.76 25.68 -12.73
CA CYS A 11 -35.76 24.60 -12.60
C CYS A 11 -35.52 24.19 -11.14
N PHE A 12 -35.64 25.10 -10.17
CA PHE A 12 -35.42 24.75 -8.76
C PHE A 12 -36.55 23.88 -8.17
N LEU A 13 -37.79 24.09 -8.60
CA LEU A 13 -38.94 23.31 -8.12
C LEU A 13 -38.98 21.89 -8.71
N ALA A 14 -38.50 21.69 -9.94
CA ALA A 14 -38.40 20.37 -10.55
C ALA A 14 -37.34 19.47 -9.87
N ILE A 15 -36.26 20.06 -9.34
CA ILE A 15 -35.20 19.34 -8.61
C ILE A 15 -35.70 18.90 -7.22
N ILE A 16 -36.52 19.72 -6.56
CA ILE A 16 -37.09 19.39 -5.23
C ILE A 16 -38.16 18.29 -5.32
N SER A 17 -38.83 18.14 -6.47
CA SER A 17 -39.85 17.09 -6.69
C SER A 17 -39.29 15.68 -6.92
N CYS A 18 -38.01 15.52 -7.26
CA CYS A 18 -37.41 14.20 -7.50
C CYS A 18 -36.98 13.47 -6.22
N ILE A 19 -37.07 14.11 -5.04
CA ILE A 19 -36.61 13.52 -3.78
C ILE A 19 -37.68 12.65 -3.10
N ALA A 20 -38.94 12.71 -3.55
CA ALA A 20 -40.07 12.05 -2.87
C ALA A 20 -40.56 10.74 -3.51
N ALA A 21 -39.83 10.15 -4.46
CA ALA A 21 -40.29 8.96 -5.18
C ALA A 21 -39.20 7.88 -5.28
N MET A 22 -38.83 7.27 -4.15
CA MET A 22 -38.33 5.89 -4.18
C MET A 22 -38.72 5.15 -2.89
N PRO A 23 -39.29 3.94 -3.01
CA PRO A 23 -39.76 3.13 -1.89
C PRO A 23 -38.58 2.56 -1.09
N ALA A 24 -38.84 2.33 0.19
CA ALA A 24 -37.96 1.66 1.12
C ALA A 24 -37.97 0.15 0.89
N ASP A 25 -36.88 -0.41 0.36
CA ASP A 25 -36.33 -1.74 0.67
C ASP A 25 -35.30 -2.23 -0.38
N VAL A 26 -34.02 -1.96 -0.14
CA VAL A 26 -32.96 -2.89 -0.57
C VAL A 26 -32.16 -3.22 0.67
N SER A 27 -32.56 -4.29 1.35
CA SER A 27 -31.74 -4.94 2.37
C SER A 27 -30.62 -5.71 1.67
N PHE A 28 -29.54 -5.01 1.38
CA PHE A 28 -28.24 -5.65 1.24
C PHE A 28 -27.39 -5.00 2.31
N GLU A 29 -27.09 -5.78 3.34
CA GLU A 29 -26.23 -5.42 4.47
C GLU A 29 -25.17 -4.43 4.01
N THR A 30 -25.24 -3.22 4.57
CA THR A 30 -24.21 -2.23 4.45
C THR A 30 -22.92 -2.87 4.92
N PHE A 31 -22.09 -3.31 3.97
CA PHE A 31 -20.66 -3.48 4.24
C PHE A 31 -20.21 -2.09 4.66
N GLU A 32 -20.07 -1.90 5.97
CA GLU A 32 -19.41 -0.74 6.54
C GLU A 32 -18.04 -0.69 5.85
N GLU A 33 -17.84 0.32 5.00
CA GLU A 33 -16.62 0.47 4.25
C GLU A 33 -15.48 0.50 5.26
N LEU A 34 -14.62 -0.53 5.22
CA LEU A 34 -13.50 -0.63 6.12
C LEU A 34 -12.66 0.64 5.94
N ASP A 35 -12.76 1.52 6.93
CA ASP A 35 -12.01 2.75 6.98
C ASP A 35 -10.52 2.39 7.15
N LEU A 36 -9.85 2.21 6.03
CA LEU A 36 -8.42 1.87 5.94
C LEU A 36 -7.54 2.99 6.51
N SER A 37 -8.10 4.17 6.80
CA SER A 37 -7.40 5.21 7.57
C SER A 37 -7.39 4.96 9.09
N LYS A 38 -8.17 3.98 9.58
CA LYS A 38 -8.08 3.43 10.95
C LYS A 38 -7.20 2.18 11.03
N ILE A 39 -6.98 1.50 9.90
CA ILE A 39 -5.96 0.45 9.77
C ILE A 39 -4.65 1.11 9.33
N VAL A 40 -4.20 2.11 10.09
CA VAL A 40 -2.79 2.48 10.04
C VAL A 40 -2.08 1.41 10.85
N PRO A 41 -1.18 0.61 10.26
CA PRO A 41 -0.23 -0.12 11.06
C PRO A 41 0.65 0.96 11.72
N ASN A 42 0.19 1.46 12.86
CA ASN A 42 1.12 1.73 13.92
C ASN A 42 1.96 0.47 14.00
N ASN A 43 3.26 0.64 13.92
CA ASN A 43 4.27 -0.32 14.27
C ASN A 43 4.06 -0.70 15.75
N ILE A 44 2.94 -1.37 16.01
CA ILE A 44 2.56 -1.99 17.25
C ILE A 44 3.43 -3.23 17.27
N TYR A 45 4.58 -3.08 17.91
CA TYR A 45 5.06 -4.20 18.70
C TYR A 45 3.94 -4.52 19.68
N LEU A 46 3.14 -5.53 19.35
CA LEU A 46 2.26 -6.14 20.33
C LEU A 46 3.22 -6.79 21.32
N GLU A 47 3.41 -6.17 22.49
CA GLU A 47 3.90 -6.93 23.62
C GLU A 47 2.93 -8.10 23.80
N PRO A 48 3.41 -9.34 23.93
CA PRO A 48 2.53 -10.47 24.12
C PRO A 48 1.63 -10.22 25.33
N GLU A 49 0.31 -10.21 25.13
CA GLU A 49 -0.70 -10.21 26.21
C GLU A 49 -0.59 -11.45 27.12
N THR A 50 0.29 -12.39 26.79
CA THR A 50 0.53 -13.60 27.56
C THR A 50 1.47 -13.32 28.73
N PRO A 51 1.26 -13.95 29.90
CA PRO A 51 2.22 -13.95 31.00
C PRO A 51 3.63 -14.27 30.49
N PRO A 52 4.71 -13.85 31.19
CA PRO A 52 6.08 -14.12 30.78
C PRO A 52 6.21 -15.58 30.35
N ILE A 53 6.39 -15.80 29.04
CA ILE A 53 6.41 -17.14 28.50
C ILE A 53 7.68 -17.78 29.04
N ASP A 54 7.51 -18.83 29.84
CA ASP A 54 8.63 -19.65 30.29
C ASP A 54 9.39 -20.12 29.04
N PRO A 55 10.66 -19.72 28.84
CA PRO A 55 11.44 -20.09 27.67
C PRO A 55 11.49 -21.60 27.42
N SER A 56 11.29 -22.42 28.45
CA SER A 56 11.25 -23.89 28.37
C SER A 56 9.93 -24.46 27.81
N THR A 57 8.89 -23.63 27.67
CA THR A 57 7.56 -24.00 27.15
C THR A 57 7.30 -23.51 25.72
N VAL A 58 8.17 -22.64 25.19
CA VAL A 58 8.13 -22.25 23.78
C VAL A 58 8.60 -23.47 22.96
N PRO A 59 7.82 -23.94 21.97
CA PRO A 59 8.30 -24.96 21.06
C PRO A 59 9.62 -24.52 20.43
N GLU A 60 10.68 -25.30 20.64
CA GLU A 60 11.98 -25.04 20.01
C GLU A 60 11.80 -24.92 18.50
N GLY A 61 12.48 -23.94 17.88
CA GLY A 61 12.41 -23.69 16.44
C GLY A 61 11.38 -22.65 15.98
N ARG A 62 10.59 -22.05 16.89
CA ARG A 62 9.78 -20.87 16.54
C ARG A 62 10.65 -19.63 16.40
N VAL A 63 10.66 -19.01 15.22
CA VAL A 63 11.33 -17.72 14.97
C VAL A 63 10.30 -16.59 15.00
N ILE A 64 10.49 -15.59 15.86
CA ILE A 64 9.65 -14.39 15.97
C ILE A 64 10.51 -13.18 15.61
N GLY A 65 10.05 -12.32 14.70
CA GLY A 65 10.78 -11.11 14.28
C GLY A 65 12.02 -11.35 13.41
N GLY A 66 12.51 -12.60 13.34
CA GLY A 66 13.68 -12.97 12.54
C GLY A 66 15.00 -12.48 13.16
N SER A 67 16.05 -12.53 12.36
CA SER A 67 17.37 -11.98 12.70
C SER A 67 17.94 -11.24 11.50
N GLU A 68 18.80 -10.26 11.74
CA GLU A 68 19.52 -9.59 10.66
C GLU A 68 20.31 -10.59 9.82
N VAL A 69 20.20 -10.48 8.49
CA VAL A 69 20.95 -11.34 7.57
C VAL A 69 22.41 -10.92 7.52
N SER A 70 23.32 -11.85 7.20
CA SER A 70 24.70 -11.44 6.94
C SER A 70 24.76 -10.51 5.72
N ARG A 71 25.59 -9.47 5.79
CA ARG A 71 25.77 -8.50 4.70
C ARG A 71 26.05 -9.22 3.38
N ASN A 72 25.32 -8.83 2.33
CA ASN A 72 25.43 -9.38 0.97
C ASN A 72 25.10 -10.88 0.81
N SER A 73 24.56 -11.56 1.83
CA SER A 73 24.19 -12.99 1.73
C SER A 73 22.96 -13.25 0.85
N VAL A 74 22.15 -12.22 0.58
CA VAL A 74 20.93 -12.29 -0.24
C VAL A 74 21.08 -11.34 -1.44
N PRO A 75 21.97 -11.64 -2.41
CA PRO A 75 22.36 -10.68 -3.45
C PRO A 75 21.25 -10.34 -4.45
N TYR A 76 20.22 -11.19 -4.52
CA TYR A 76 19.06 -10.98 -5.37
C TYR A 76 18.00 -10.07 -4.74
N GLN A 77 18.12 -9.70 -3.46
CA GLN A 77 17.18 -8.79 -2.80
C GLN A 77 17.25 -7.41 -3.46
N ALA A 78 16.09 -6.92 -3.91
CA ALA A 78 15.93 -5.58 -4.44
C ALA A 78 15.07 -4.73 -3.50
N ALA A 79 15.48 -3.49 -3.26
CA ALA A 79 14.60 -2.46 -2.74
C ALA A 79 13.95 -1.72 -3.92
N VAL A 80 12.63 -1.69 -3.96
CA VAL A 80 11.83 -1.06 -5.01
C VAL A 80 11.22 0.22 -4.44
N ILE A 81 11.74 1.37 -4.84
CA ILE A 81 11.32 2.69 -4.38
C ILE A 81 10.37 3.29 -5.40
N ILE A 82 9.14 3.53 -4.98
CA ILE A 82 8.02 3.97 -5.81
C ILE A 82 7.80 5.46 -5.58
N ASN A 83 7.85 6.25 -6.64
CA ASN A 83 7.64 7.70 -6.60
C ASN A 83 8.53 8.44 -5.57
N GLY A 84 9.65 7.85 -5.17
CA GLY A 84 10.54 8.38 -4.13
C GLY A 84 10.01 8.32 -2.70
N ALA A 85 8.82 7.74 -2.46
CA ALA A 85 8.13 7.82 -1.17
C ALA A 85 7.80 6.46 -0.56
N SER A 86 7.40 5.47 -1.37
CA SER A 86 7.02 4.14 -0.89
C SER A 86 8.12 3.12 -1.16
N LEU A 87 8.20 2.10 -0.30
CA LEU A 87 9.18 1.02 -0.39
C LEU A 87 8.46 -0.33 -0.50
N CYS A 88 8.83 -1.08 -1.53
CA CYS A 88 8.49 -2.49 -1.68
C CYS A 88 9.77 -3.35 -1.78
N GLY A 89 9.59 -4.66 -1.61
CA GLY A 89 10.60 -5.64 -1.94
C GLY A 89 10.55 -6.07 -3.41
N GLY A 90 11.63 -6.65 -3.90
CA GLY A 90 11.66 -7.36 -5.18
C GLY A 90 12.83 -8.35 -5.26
N SER A 91 12.88 -9.10 -6.35
CA SER A 91 13.94 -10.08 -6.61
C SER A 91 14.56 -9.87 -7.98
N LEU A 92 15.88 -9.80 -8.06
CA LEU A 92 16.62 -9.78 -9.31
C LEU A 92 16.55 -11.18 -9.96
N ILE A 93 15.76 -11.30 -11.02
CA ILE A 93 15.55 -12.59 -11.73
C ILE A 93 16.41 -12.73 -12.99
N SER A 94 17.01 -11.63 -13.43
CA SER A 94 17.99 -11.60 -14.53
C SER A 94 18.84 -10.33 -14.41
N THR A 95 19.85 -10.20 -15.25
CA THR A 95 20.73 -9.01 -15.29
C THR A 95 19.99 -7.70 -15.56
N THR A 96 18.75 -7.74 -16.07
CA THR A 96 17.97 -6.56 -16.45
C THR A 96 16.52 -6.57 -15.96
N ARG A 97 16.12 -7.55 -15.14
CA ARG A 97 14.73 -7.66 -14.65
C ARG A 97 14.65 -7.93 -13.17
N VAL A 98 13.76 -7.18 -12.51
CA VAL A 98 13.34 -7.39 -11.12
C VAL A 98 11.87 -7.78 -11.11
N LEU A 99 11.54 -8.84 -10.38
CA LEU A 99 10.18 -9.25 -10.09
C LEU A 99 9.72 -8.59 -8.79
N THR A 100 8.51 -8.05 -8.77
CA THR A 100 7.86 -7.45 -7.58
C THR A 100 6.34 -7.65 -7.68
N ALA A 101 5.59 -7.24 -6.66
CA ALA A 101 4.14 -7.36 -6.63
C ALA A 101 3.48 -6.26 -7.48
N ALA A 102 2.39 -6.60 -8.18
CA ALA A 102 1.66 -5.66 -9.03
C ALA A 102 1.09 -4.44 -8.25
N HIS A 103 0.69 -4.64 -6.99
CA HIS A 103 0.18 -3.54 -6.15
C HIS A 103 1.25 -2.48 -5.86
N CYS A 104 2.54 -2.83 -5.95
CA CYS A 104 3.64 -1.87 -5.81
C CYS A 104 3.76 -0.97 -7.05
N THR A 105 3.32 -1.44 -8.21
CA THR A 105 3.67 -0.86 -9.51
C THR A 105 2.49 -0.29 -10.28
N VAL A 106 1.26 -0.67 -9.96
CA VAL A 106 0.05 -0.26 -10.71
C VAL A 106 -0.17 1.26 -10.77
N SER A 107 0.18 1.98 -9.71
CA SER A 107 0.04 3.45 -9.62
C SER A 107 1.38 4.18 -9.58
N ALA A 108 2.46 3.51 -10.00
CA ALA A 108 3.80 4.08 -9.98
C ALA A 108 4.03 4.99 -11.20
N SER A 109 4.36 6.26 -10.97
CA SER A 109 4.79 7.18 -12.02
C SER A 109 6.25 6.96 -12.39
N PHE A 110 7.09 6.61 -11.42
CA PHE A 110 8.45 6.14 -11.65
C PHE A 110 8.88 5.15 -10.55
N ILE A 111 9.84 4.29 -10.89
CA ILE A 111 10.40 3.29 -9.98
C ILE A 111 11.92 3.40 -9.99
N GLN A 112 12.52 3.48 -8.82
CA GLN A 112 13.95 3.30 -8.60
C GLN A 112 14.19 1.95 -7.92
N VAL A 113 15.08 1.15 -8.48
CA VAL A 113 15.54 -0.11 -7.91
C VAL A 113 16.90 0.12 -7.26
N ARG A 114 17.09 -0.38 -6.03
CA ARG A 114 18.39 -0.49 -5.38
C ARG A 114 18.75 -1.95 -5.16
N LEU A 115 19.93 -2.33 -5.64
CA LEU A 115 20.51 -3.67 -5.50
C LEU A 115 21.80 -3.57 -4.69
N GLY A 116 22.20 -4.64 -4.00
CA GLY A 116 23.46 -4.68 -3.24
C GLY A 116 23.48 -3.80 -1.98
N ALA A 117 22.31 -3.34 -1.52
CA ALA A 117 22.15 -2.62 -0.27
C ALA A 117 21.82 -3.60 0.86
N HIS A 118 22.50 -3.46 2.00
CA HIS A 118 22.17 -4.13 3.25
C HIS A 118 21.23 -3.27 4.10
N ALA A 119 21.54 -1.98 4.25
CA ALA A 119 20.64 -0.99 4.83
C ALA A 119 19.99 -0.13 3.72
N PHE A 120 18.67 -0.23 3.58
CA PHE A 120 17.94 0.44 2.48
C PHE A 120 17.92 1.98 2.60
N ASN A 121 18.09 2.50 3.82
CA ASN A 121 18.08 3.91 4.17
C ASN A 121 19.48 4.55 4.20
N SER A 122 20.54 3.79 3.93
CA SER A 122 21.92 4.29 3.97
C SER A 122 22.55 4.37 2.57
N ASN A 123 23.61 5.18 2.46
CA ASN A 123 24.39 5.25 1.22
C ASN A 123 25.62 4.34 1.30
N GLU A 124 25.45 3.05 1.01
CA GLU A 124 26.52 2.06 0.90
C GLU A 124 27.20 2.08 -0.47
N ALA A 125 28.52 1.87 -0.50
CA ALA A 125 29.32 1.81 -1.74
C ALA A 125 29.03 0.56 -2.58
N THR A 126 28.49 -0.50 -1.98
CA THR A 126 28.14 -1.76 -2.66
C THR A 126 26.83 -1.66 -3.45
N GLN A 127 26.06 -0.59 -3.24
CA GLN A 127 24.74 -0.50 -3.84
C GLN A 127 24.77 0.05 -5.26
N VAL A 128 23.85 -0.45 -6.08
CA VAL A 128 23.58 0.05 -7.42
C VAL A 128 22.16 0.61 -7.44
N ARG A 129 21.99 1.85 -7.92
CA ARG A 129 20.69 2.52 -8.02
C ARG A 129 20.34 2.73 -9.49
N ILE A 130 19.21 2.19 -9.93
CA ILE A 130 18.77 2.24 -11.33
C ILE A 130 17.31 2.67 -11.38
N THR A 131 16.98 3.63 -12.23
CA THR A 131 15.58 3.95 -12.54
C THR A 131 15.06 2.98 -13.59
N SER A 132 13.91 2.36 -13.34
CA SER A 132 13.32 1.43 -14.29
C SER A 132 12.92 2.14 -15.58
N SER A 133 13.18 1.52 -16.72
CA SER A 133 12.75 2.01 -18.04
C SER A 133 11.32 1.61 -18.39
N SER A 134 10.83 0.50 -17.85
CA SER A 134 9.50 -0.03 -18.12
C SER A 134 8.98 -0.87 -16.96
N VAL A 135 7.67 -1.05 -16.92
CA VAL A 135 6.96 -1.84 -15.92
C VAL A 135 5.94 -2.68 -16.66
N VAL A 136 5.92 -3.98 -16.39
CA VAL A 136 4.94 -4.91 -16.95
C VAL A 136 4.13 -5.48 -15.79
N ASN A 137 2.88 -5.04 -15.68
CA ASN A 137 1.92 -5.65 -14.76
C ASN A 137 1.28 -6.86 -15.45
N HIS A 138 1.02 -7.91 -14.68
CA HIS A 138 0.24 -9.07 -15.16
C HIS A 138 -1.25 -8.70 -15.28
#